data_AF-A0A1S2VN45-F1
#
_entry.id   AF-A0A1S2VN45-F1
#
_cell.length_a   1.000
_cell.length_b   1.000
_cell.length_c   1.000
_cell.angle_alpha   90.00
_cell.angle_beta   90.00
_cell.angle_gamma   90.00
#
_symmetry.space_group_name_H-M   'P 1'
#
loop_
_entity.id
_entity.type
_entity.pdbx_description
1 polymer ?
#
loop_
_entity_poly.entity_id
_entity_poly.type
_entity_poly.pdbx_seq_one_letter_code
_entity_poly.pdbx_strand_id
1 'polypeptide(L)'
;MGDQTWINKVNRKLADYDEHLRGLLDTPYKFAYEAINYLHNHFGHFELSDIPAYRGRMKCIQTHEGSRFERKPFPVNEQGVALDEPDGVMILRCDADPRCYWYRSPVAGHTVLADWFKHDRNTWTDALQNAINYVAPRELELVVSTGTYVLTRTLVKPNGYFGLNMRGISRGVTFEYSGIEPDEYGRRVCLKIPNTTGISELNHCYIRSIRFKGDSGTIGLQFNGAQGQRYTDCRFMDNLIGVQHLNGKGDFTEYCQGEDCDFNIECATPVSYEGDRGTGPDDRADFSFKGCGLKGTNYINTDGRGPVVLIGDYCLPYNAPFSAEIWTHPHPDQQPGEVIEYPVFKNLNGPGEYFTPVFFGNLTMEYYGGTVILGEGWNTLYVGNIIMNGGRIASGRVIPCQKALIDGNQTIPMGINYAIKRYLAPGRNEMRVPLPNSAYTVSVDLVGTNYTSRILYTLMHRGYGAVPWLRDEGLGIQAGPNQTVYGPPKIYTEVDGDEYIVIENGNYPATGEGRILAWLNYKSASDYPVGSAQGSIF
;
A
#
# COMPACT_ATOMS: atom_id res chain seq x y z
N MET A 1 -15.71 55.10 -28.36
CA MET A 1 -14.67 56.14 -28.12
C MET A 1 -14.14 55.93 -26.72
N GLY A 2 -13.16 55.05 -26.57
CA GLY A 2 -12.62 54.61 -25.27
C GLY A 2 -11.22 55.17 -25.06
N ASP A 3 -11.18 56.29 -24.35
CA ASP A 3 -10.24 56.58 -23.27
C ASP A 3 -8.71 56.61 -23.55
N GLN A 4 -8.29 57.55 -24.40
CA GLN A 4 -6.90 58.02 -24.45
C GLN A 4 -6.41 58.54 -23.08
N THR A 5 -7.34 58.98 -22.23
CA THR A 5 -7.06 59.47 -20.87
C THR A 5 -6.70 58.31 -19.91
N TRP A 6 -7.27 57.12 -20.13
CA TRP A 6 -6.92 55.89 -19.42
C TRP A 6 -5.54 55.37 -19.80
N ILE A 7 -5.22 55.31 -21.10
CA ILE A 7 -3.88 54.93 -21.58
C ILE A 7 -2.82 55.87 -20.98
N ASN A 8 -3.11 57.17 -20.92
CA ASN A 8 -2.20 58.14 -20.32
C ASN A 8 -2.07 58.02 -18.79
N LYS A 9 -3.13 57.58 -18.08
CA LYS A 9 -3.07 57.28 -16.63
C LYS A 9 -2.26 56.02 -16.33
N VAL A 10 -2.42 54.98 -17.15
CA VAL A 10 -1.64 53.73 -17.04
C VAL A 10 -0.17 54.00 -17.34
N ASN A 11 0.13 54.75 -18.40
CA ASN A 11 1.51 55.12 -18.75
C ASN A 11 2.17 56.01 -17.69
N ARG A 12 1.44 56.94 -17.04
CA ARG A 12 1.97 57.72 -15.92
C ARG A 12 2.26 56.85 -14.70
N LYS A 13 1.33 55.98 -14.32
CA LYS A 13 1.55 55.07 -13.19
C LYS A 13 2.73 54.12 -13.45
N LEU A 14 2.90 53.64 -14.68
CA LEU A 14 4.04 52.80 -15.06
C LEU A 14 5.37 53.57 -15.00
N ALA A 15 5.38 54.86 -15.38
CA ALA A 15 6.58 55.71 -15.27
C ALA A 15 6.95 55.99 -13.80
N ASP A 16 5.98 56.31 -12.95
CA ASP A 16 6.20 56.52 -11.51
C ASP A 16 6.67 55.23 -10.80
N TYR A 17 6.19 54.06 -11.26
CA TYR A 17 6.59 52.74 -10.75
C TYR A 17 7.99 52.30 -11.25
N ASP A 18 8.35 52.65 -12.49
CA ASP A 18 9.68 52.43 -13.08
C ASP A 18 10.77 53.23 -12.35
N GLU A 19 10.47 54.47 -11.93
CA GLU A 19 11.42 55.28 -11.18
C GLU A 19 11.63 54.79 -9.73
N HIS A 20 10.59 54.27 -9.08
CA HIS A 20 10.68 53.70 -7.73
C HIS A 20 11.42 52.35 -7.69
N LEU A 21 11.27 51.51 -8.74
CA LEU A 21 11.87 50.18 -8.79
C LEU A 21 13.28 50.15 -9.40
N ARG A 22 13.67 51.13 -10.23
CA ARG A 22 15.07 51.30 -10.68
C ARG A 22 16.06 51.49 -9.53
N GLY A 23 15.59 51.97 -8.37
CA GLY A 23 16.39 52.06 -7.15
C GLY A 23 16.47 50.76 -6.32
N LEU A 24 15.62 49.76 -6.61
CA LEU A 24 15.44 48.56 -5.79
C LEU A 24 15.80 47.25 -6.51
N LEU A 25 15.85 47.22 -7.84
CA LEU A 25 16.00 45.99 -8.64
C LEU A 25 17.09 46.12 -9.70
N ASP A 26 18.19 45.39 -9.51
CA ASP A 26 19.41 45.44 -10.33
C ASP A 26 19.30 44.80 -11.72
N THR A 27 18.11 44.37 -12.17
CA THR A 27 17.94 43.81 -13.52
C THR A 27 16.56 44.13 -14.15
N PRO A 28 16.51 44.50 -15.45
CA PRO A 28 15.27 44.82 -16.19
C PRO A 28 14.20 43.71 -16.22
N TYR A 29 14.58 42.48 -15.86
CA TYR A 29 13.79 41.27 -16.03
C TYR A 29 12.87 40.97 -14.85
N LYS A 30 13.27 41.33 -13.62
CA LYS A 30 12.42 41.18 -12.43
C LYS A 30 11.26 42.18 -12.44
N PHE A 31 11.50 43.36 -13.02
CA PHE A 31 10.49 44.39 -13.25
C PHE A 31 9.36 43.91 -14.19
N ALA A 32 9.71 43.27 -15.31
CA ALA A 32 8.70 42.79 -16.26
C ALA A 32 7.81 41.69 -15.66
N TYR A 33 8.38 40.76 -14.89
CA TYR A 33 7.63 39.67 -14.25
C TYR A 33 6.69 40.17 -13.14
N GLU A 34 7.17 41.04 -12.26
CA GLU A 34 6.34 41.62 -11.19
C GLU A 34 5.25 42.56 -11.74
N ALA A 35 5.53 43.30 -12.82
CA ALA A 35 4.55 44.14 -13.51
C ALA A 35 3.43 43.30 -14.16
N ILE A 36 3.76 42.17 -14.79
CA ILE A 36 2.76 41.27 -15.40
C ILE A 36 1.88 40.63 -14.33
N ASN A 37 2.48 40.12 -13.25
CA ASN A 37 1.71 39.55 -12.14
C ASN A 37 0.80 40.59 -11.47
N TYR A 38 1.29 41.82 -11.29
CA TYR A 38 0.47 42.91 -10.75
C TYR A 38 -0.70 43.26 -11.67
N LEU A 39 -0.46 43.38 -12.98
CA LEU A 39 -1.48 43.74 -13.96
C LEU A 39 -2.52 42.63 -14.16
N HIS A 40 -2.08 41.37 -14.22
CA HIS A 40 -2.96 40.21 -14.34
C HIS A 40 -3.89 40.07 -13.13
N ASN A 41 -3.36 40.28 -11.92
CA ASN A 41 -4.13 40.19 -10.68
C ASN A 41 -5.12 41.35 -10.45
N HIS A 42 -4.90 42.53 -11.08
CA HIS A 42 -5.73 43.72 -10.84
C HIS A 42 -6.64 44.12 -12.01
N PHE A 43 -6.34 43.67 -13.23
CA PHE A 43 -7.01 44.17 -14.44
C PHE A 43 -7.44 43.07 -15.43
N GLY A 44 -7.29 41.80 -15.08
CA GLY A 44 -7.62 40.67 -15.96
C GLY A 44 -6.50 40.36 -16.96
N HIS A 45 -6.79 39.50 -17.96
CA HIS A 45 -5.80 38.99 -18.91
C HIS A 45 -5.05 40.14 -19.61
N PHE A 46 -3.73 40.18 -19.41
CA PHE A 46 -2.81 41.17 -19.98
C PHE A 46 -1.65 40.44 -20.64
N GLU A 47 -1.29 40.80 -21.87
CA GLU A 47 -0.16 40.19 -22.57
C GLU A 47 1.06 41.13 -22.62
N LEU A 48 2.26 40.55 -22.61
CA LEU A 48 3.51 41.30 -22.82
C LEU A 48 3.57 42.03 -24.17
N SER A 49 2.80 41.56 -25.16
CA SER A 49 2.63 42.13 -26.49
C SER A 49 1.89 43.48 -26.47
N ASP A 50 1.14 43.76 -25.39
CA ASP A 50 0.40 45.01 -25.18
C ASP A 50 1.30 46.15 -24.68
N ILE A 51 2.51 45.84 -24.22
CA ILE A 51 3.51 46.83 -23.81
C ILE A 51 4.38 47.19 -25.02
N PRO A 52 4.28 48.42 -25.56
CA PRO A 52 4.94 48.80 -26.82
C PRO A 52 6.46 48.60 -26.85
N ALA A 53 7.12 48.67 -25.68
CA ALA A 53 8.57 48.49 -25.54
C ALA A 53 9.06 47.05 -25.82
N TYR A 54 8.18 46.05 -25.75
CA TYR A 54 8.54 44.62 -25.86
C TYR A 54 8.09 43.97 -27.18
N ARG A 55 7.41 44.71 -28.07
CA ARG A 55 7.05 44.22 -29.41
C ARG A 55 8.29 43.91 -30.25
N GLY A 56 8.45 42.65 -30.64
CA GLY A 56 9.46 42.19 -31.60
C GLY A 56 10.88 41.96 -31.06
N ARG A 57 11.12 42.05 -29.73
CA ARG A 57 12.48 41.94 -29.15
C ARG A 57 12.70 40.79 -28.16
N MET A 58 11.82 39.81 -28.10
CA MET A 58 11.97 38.70 -27.13
C MET A 58 12.76 37.53 -27.74
N LYS A 59 14.06 37.44 -27.42
CA LYS A 59 14.86 36.21 -27.52
C LYS A 59 14.94 35.59 -26.13
N CYS A 60 14.44 34.36 -25.99
CA CYS A 60 14.63 33.44 -24.85
C CYS A 60 14.37 34.07 -23.46
N ILE A 61 13.20 33.81 -22.87
CA ILE A 61 12.93 34.20 -21.49
C ILE A 61 13.28 33.00 -20.59
N GLN A 62 14.31 33.17 -19.78
CA GLN A 62 14.61 32.27 -18.66
C GLN A 62 13.75 32.71 -17.48
N THR A 63 12.83 31.86 -17.04
CA THR A 63 12.02 32.14 -15.84
C THR A 63 12.79 31.72 -14.59
N HIS A 64 12.47 32.34 -13.44
CA HIS A 64 13.18 32.15 -12.17
C HIS A 64 13.03 30.73 -11.56
N GLU A 65 12.31 29.83 -12.24
CA GLU A 65 11.97 28.47 -11.79
C GLU A 65 12.50 27.36 -12.71
N GLY A 66 13.65 27.56 -13.36
CA GLY A 66 14.30 26.46 -14.11
C GLY A 66 13.56 26.01 -15.37
N SER A 67 12.72 26.86 -15.97
CA SER A 67 12.09 26.59 -17.28
C SER A 67 12.46 27.66 -18.31
N ARG A 68 12.64 27.26 -19.57
CA ARG A 68 12.96 28.15 -20.70
C ARG A 68 11.78 28.17 -21.66
N PHE A 69 11.41 29.38 -22.08
CA PHE A 69 10.54 29.56 -23.25
C PHE A 69 11.42 29.73 -24.48
N GLU A 70 11.34 28.74 -25.37
CA GLU A 70 12.07 28.76 -26.65
C GLU A 70 11.10 29.02 -27.80
N ARG A 71 11.48 29.93 -28.70
CA ARG A 71 10.77 30.17 -29.96
C ARG A 71 11.42 29.32 -31.05
N LYS A 72 10.68 28.36 -31.60
CA LYS A 72 11.13 27.58 -32.77
C LYS A 72 10.17 27.76 -33.95
N PRO A 73 10.68 27.90 -35.18
CA PRO A 73 9.85 27.79 -36.38
C PRO A 73 9.41 26.33 -36.56
N PHE A 74 8.15 26.16 -36.94
CA PHE A 74 7.54 24.84 -37.13
C PHE A 74 7.80 24.33 -38.55
N PRO A 75 8.27 23.08 -38.75
CA PRO A 75 8.16 22.45 -40.05
C PRO A 75 6.67 22.21 -40.33
N VAL A 76 6.12 22.97 -41.26
CA VAL A 76 4.77 22.75 -41.80
C VAL A 76 4.90 22.12 -43.17
N ASN A 77 3.99 21.23 -43.52
CA ASN A 77 3.90 20.70 -44.88
C ASN A 77 3.47 21.81 -45.86
N GLU A 78 3.44 21.48 -47.15
CA GLU A 78 3.05 22.43 -48.21
C GLU A 78 1.62 22.98 -48.04
N GLN A 79 0.77 22.32 -47.24
CA GLN A 79 -0.58 22.76 -46.90
C GLN A 79 -0.65 23.59 -45.60
N GLY A 80 0.49 23.92 -44.98
CA GLY A 80 0.54 24.70 -43.74
C GLY A 80 0.18 23.89 -42.48
N VAL A 81 0.13 22.56 -42.58
CA VAL A 81 -0.17 21.64 -41.47
C VAL A 81 1.15 21.26 -40.80
N ALA A 82 1.19 21.38 -39.47
CA ALA A 82 2.34 21.01 -38.65
C ALA A 82 2.76 19.54 -38.90
N LEU A 83 4.06 19.31 -39.15
CA LEU A 83 4.59 17.97 -39.48
C LEU A 83 4.87 17.10 -38.24
N ASP A 84 5.17 17.70 -37.08
CA ASP A 84 5.36 17.02 -35.78
C ASP A 84 5.15 18.03 -34.63
N GLU A 85 4.16 17.85 -33.74
CA GLU A 85 4.00 18.68 -32.53
C GLU A 85 5.28 18.58 -31.66
N PRO A 86 5.86 19.68 -31.13
CA PRO A 86 7.09 19.58 -30.34
C PRO A 86 6.74 18.94 -28.99
N ASP A 87 7.71 18.24 -28.40
CA ASP A 87 7.63 17.63 -27.07
C ASP A 87 7.48 18.62 -25.88
N GLY A 88 6.82 19.78 -26.07
CA GLY A 88 6.67 20.84 -25.08
C GLY A 88 5.35 20.78 -24.30
N VAL A 89 5.40 21.18 -23.02
CA VAL A 89 4.27 21.13 -22.06
C VAL A 89 3.16 22.15 -22.37
N MET A 90 3.51 23.24 -23.03
CA MET A 90 2.58 24.34 -23.30
C MET A 90 2.98 25.00 -24.60
N ILE A 91 2.15 24.84 -25.64
CA ILE A 91 2.34 25.44 -26.96
C ILE A 91 1.49 26.72 -26.98
N LEU A 92 2.11 27.88 -26.76
CA LEU A 92 1.45 29.16 -26.97
C LEU A 92 1.67 29.58 -28.43
N ARG A 93 0.58 29.72 -29.19
CA ARG A 93 0.65 30.25 -30.55
C ARG A 93 1.02 31.73 -30.49
N CYS A 94 1.98 32.14 -31.30
CA CYS A 94 2.38 33.53 -31.38
C CYS A 94 1.33 34.31 -32.21
N ASP A 95 0.57 35.19 -31.57
CA ASP A 95 -0.44 36.02 -32.26
C ASP A 95 0.15 36.89 -33.38
N ALA A 96 1.43 37.26 -33.25
CA ALA A 96 2.15 38.05 -34.26
C ALA A 96 2.67 37.23 -35.46
N ASP A 97 2.78 35.91 -35.35
CA ASP A 97 3.13 35.02 -36.47
C ASP A 97 2.52 33.64 -36.24
N PRO A 98 1.44 33.27 -36.96
CA PRO A 98 0.74 32.01 -36.76
C PRO A 98 1.58 30.75 -37.02
N ARG A 99 2.80 30.90 -37.55
CA ARG A 99 3.79 29.83 -37.77
C ARG A 99 4.79 29.69 -36.62
N CYS A 100 4.75 30.59 -35.63
CA CYS A 100 5.62 30.58 -34.48
C CYS A 100 4.87 30.09 -33.24
N TYR A 101 5.54 29.25 -32.47
CA TYR A 101 5.04 28.75 -31.20
C TYR A 101 6.10 28.94 -30.12
N TRP A 102 5.63 29.20 -28.91
CA TRP A 102 6.44 29.14 -27.70
C TRP A 102 6.17 27.83 -27.01
N TYR A 103 7.22 27.10 -26.66
CA TYR A 103 7.09 25.94 -25.79
C TYR A 103 7.84 26.16 -24.49
N ARG A 104 7.22 25.69 -23.40
CA ARG A 104 7.88 25.55 -22.11
C ARG A 104 8.59 24.19 -22.10
N SER A 105 9.92 24.22 -22.03
CA SER A 105 10.74 23.03 -21.84
C SER A 105 11.35 23.05 -20.43
N PRO A 106 11.34 21.92 -19.71
CA PRO A 106 12.10 21.82 -18.46
C PRO A 106 13.58 22.03 -18.77
N VAL A 107 14.20 23.05 -18.17
CA VAL A 107 15.64 23.25 -18.30
C VAL A 107 16.30 22.25 -17.36
N ALA A 108 17.26 21.48 -17.89
CA ALA A 108 18.22 20.66 -17.16
C ALA A 108 17.90 20.50 -15.65
N GLY A 109 17.06 19.51 -15.33
CA GLY A 109 16.57 19.31 -13.97
C GLY A 109 15.23 18.57 -13.88
N HIS A 110 15.01 17.54 -14.71
CA HIS A 110 14.01 16.46 -14.61
C HIS A 110 12.59 16.74 -14.06
N THR A 111 12.14 17.99 -13.92
CA THR A 111 10.96 18.35 -13.12
C THR A 111 9.94 19.11 -13.94
N VAL A 112 8.68 18.79 -13.75
CA VAL A 112 7.52 19.41 -14.40
C VAL A 112 6.50 19.76 -13.32
N LEU A 113 5.96 20.98 -13.30
CA LEU A 113 4.90 21.33 -12.36
C LEU A 113 3.53 20.98 -12.94
N ALA A 114 2.63 20.43 -12.11
CA ALA A 114 1.24 20.14 -12.49
C ALA A 114 0.50 21.41 -12.96
N ASP A 115 0.79 22.56 -12.35
CA ASP A 115 0.22 23.86 -12.67
C ASP A 115 0.46 24.28 -14.13
N TRP A 116 1.49 23.74 -14.80
CA TRP A 116 1.75 24.04 -16.20
C TRP A 116 0.67 23.51 -17.14
N PHE A 117 -0.14 22.55 -16.69
CA PHE A 117 -1.23 21.94 -17.44
C PHE A 117 -2.60 22.48 -17.02
N LYS A 118 -2.67 23.38 -16.04
CA LYS A 118 -3.93 23.99 -15.60
C LYS A 118 -4.25 25.20 -16.49
N HIS A 119 -5.41 25.17 -17.13
CA HIS A 119 -5.97 26.28 -17.92
C HIS A 119 -7.39 26.58 -17.43
N ASP A 120 -7.93 27.76 -17.76
CA ASP A 120 -9.25 28.20 -17.26
C ASP A 120 -10.40 27.25 -17.61
N ARG A 121 -10.24 26.44 -18.66
CA ARG A 121 -11.28 25.56 -19.20
C ARG A 121 -11.22 24.11 -18.72
N ASN A 122 -10.13 23.69 -18.08
CA ASN A 122 -9.96 22.29 -17.67
C ASN A 122 -10.08 22.11 -16.15
N THR A 123 -10.54 20.93 -15.73
CA THR A 123 -10.56 20.57 -14.31
C THR A 123 -9.13 20.30 -13.83
N TRP A 124 -8.91 20.29 -12.51
CA TRP A 124 -7.63 19.83 -11.96
C TRP A 124 -7.34 18.38 -12.33
N THR A 125 -8.36 17.55 -12.48
CA THR A 125 -8.23 16.17 -12.94
C THR A 125 -7.61 16.08 -14.33
N ASP A 126 -8.08 16.90 -15.27
CA ASP A 126 -7.54 16.90 -16.63
C ASP A 126 -6.11 17.47 -16.66
N ALA A 127 -5.84 18.52 -15.89
CA ALA A 127 -4.50 19.08 -15.76
C ALA A 127 -3.50 18.04 -15.22
N LEU A 128 -3.84 17.35 -14.12
CA LEU A 128 -3.01 16.31 -13.52
C LEU A 128 -2.85 15.10 -14.46
N GLN A 129 -3.91 14.66 -15.12
CA GLN A 129 -3.83 13.55 -16.08
C GLN A 129 -2.91 13.89 -17.26
N ASN A 130 -3.01 15.10 -17.81
CA ASN A 130 -2.14 15.56 -18.89
C ASN A 130 -0.68 15.64 -18.43
N ALA A 131 -0.46 16.12 -17.20
CA ALA A 131 0.87 16.14 -16.60
C ALA A 131 1.46 14.73 -16.46
N ILE A 132 0.69 13.78 -15.94
CA ILE A 132 1.08 12.36 -15.82
C ILE A 132 1.43 11.78 -17.20
N ASN A 133 0.58 12.01 -18.20
CA ASN A 133 0.80 11.54 -19.57
C ASN A 133 2.07 12.11 -20.19
N TYR A 134 2.44 13.33 -19.83
CA TYR A 134 3.66 13.96 -20.29
C TYR A 134 4.91 13.41 -19.59
N VAL A 135 4.88 13.29 -18.26
CA VAL A 135 6.06 12.96 -17.46
C VAL A 135 6.41 11.48 -17.48
N ALA A 136 5.42 10.58 -17.44
CA ALA A 136 5.65 9.16 -17.21
C ALA A 136 6.46 8.49 -18.34
N PRO A 137 6.20 8.74 -19.64
CA PRO A 137 7.01 8.19 -20.73
C PRO A 137 8.42 8.77 -20.83
N ARG A 138 8.69 9.87 -20.12
CA ARG A 138 9.96 10.64 -20.18
C ARG A 138 10.77 10.56 -18.89
N GLU A 139 10.32 9.76 -17.92
CA GLU A 139 10.96 9.60 -16.60
C GLU A 139 11.17 10.93 -15.85
N LEU A 140 10.28 11.91 -16.09
CA LEU A 140 10.34 13.19 -15.40
C LEU A 140 9.61 13.12 -14.05
N GLU A 141 10.08 13.88 -13.08
CA GLU A 141 9.38 14.15 -11.82
C GLU A 141 8.23 15.14 -12.06
N LEU A 142 7.01 14.73 -11.71
CA LEU A 142 5.86 15.62 -11.59
C LEU A 142 5.78 16.20 -10.18
N VAL A 143 5.87 17.52 -10.07
CA VAL A 143 5.71 18.25 -8.81
C VAL A 143 4.33 18.89 -8.77
N VAL A 144 3.59 18.62 -7.70
CA VAL A 144 2.27 19.16 -7.46
C VAL A 144 2.37 20.25 -6.38
N SER A 145 1.91 21.45 -6.69
CA SER A 145 1.93 22.57 -5.75
C SER A 145 1.06 22.31 -4.51
N THR A 146 1.30 23.06 -3.43
CA THR A 146 0.44 22.99 -2.24
C THR A 146 -0.99 23.39 -2.59
N GLY A 147 -1.97 22.60 -2.15
CA GLY A 147 -3.38 22.85 -2.46
C GLY A 147 -4.27 21.63 -2.25
N THR A 148 -5.58 21.85 -2.37
CA THR A 148 -6.58 20.77 -2.44
C THR A 148 -7.07 20.66 -3.88
N TYR A 149 -6.95 19.46 -4.44
CA TYR A 149 -7.25 19.14 -5.82
C TYR A 149 -8.45 18.20 -5.83
N VAL A 150 -9.62 18.74 -6.17
CA VAL A 150 -10.84 17.95 -6.30
C VAL A 150 -10.79 17.18 -7.62
N LEU A 151 -10.83 15.85 -7.52
CA LEU A 151 -10.76 14.94 -8.66
C LEU A 151 -12.14 14.42 -9.02
N THR A 152 -12.45 14.37 -10.31
CA THR A 152 -13.74 13.90 -10.84
C THR A 152 -13.68 12.50 -11.47
N ARG A 153 -12.47 11.98 -11.74
CA ARG A 153 -12.22 10.62 -12.23
C ARG A 153 -10.83 10.14 -11.80
N THR A 154 -10.61 8.83 -11.91
CA THR A 154 -9.31 8.18 -11.68
C THR A 154 -8.20 8.80 -12.51
N LEU A 155 -7.07 9.10 -11.87
CA LEU A 155 -5.81 9.40 -12.54
C LEU A 155 -5.11 8.09 -12.89
N VAL A 156 -4.71 7.94 -14.15
CA VAL A 156 -4.10 6.68 -14.64
C VAL A 156 -2.74 6.98 -15.22
N LYS A 157 -1.69 6.34 -14.70
CA LYS A 157 -0.37 6.35 -15.33
C LYS A 157 -0.44 5.55 -16.64
N PRO A 158 0.02 6.07 -17.80
CA PRO A 158 0.06 5.30 -19.04
C PRO A 158 0.89 4.02 -18.92
N ASN A 159 0.48 2.96 -19.61
CA ASN A 159 1.28 1.74 -19.72
C ASN A 159 2.69 2.07 -20.24
N GLY A 160 3.70 1.40 -19.68
CA GLY A 160 5.08 1.68 -20.04
C GLY A 160 6.05 1.10 -19.02
N TYR A 161 7.33 1.06 -19.41
CA TYR A 161 8.39 0.40 -18.66
C TYR A 161 8.58 0.97 -17.24
N PHE A 162 8.58 2.30 -17.12
CA PHE A 162 8.84 3.02 -15.88
C PHE A 162 7.57 3.21 -15.04
N GLY A 163 7.74 3.36 -13.73
CA GLY A 163 6.69 3.81 -12.82
C GLY A 163 6.40 5.31 -12.95
N LEU A 164 5.79 5.89 -11.91
CA LEU A 164 5.50 7.32 -11.83
C LEU A 164 6.41 7.99 -10.81
N ASN A 165 7.07 9.08 -11.22
CA ASN A 165 7.74 10.01 -10.33
C ASN A 165 6.81 11.20 -10.07
N MET A 166 6.20 11.24 -8.89
CA MET A 166 5.29 12.31 -8.48
C MET A 166 5.56 12.71 -7.04
N ARG A 167 5.65 14.00 -6.76
CA ARG A 167 5.65 14.50 -5.38
C ARG A 167 4.79 15.74 -5.19
N GLY A 168 4.23 15.86 -3.99
CA GLY A 168 3.71 17.12 -3.50
C GLY A 168 4.82 18.06 -3.03
N ILE A 169 4.65 19.37 -3.23
CA ILE A 169 5.44 20.39 -2.53
C ILE A 169 4.99 20.37 -1.07
N SER A 170 5.77 19.68 -0.24
CA SER A 170 5.48 19.41 1.18
C SER A 170 4.23 18.55 1.41
N ARG A 171 3.89 18.31 2.69
CA ARG A 171 2.64 17.65 3.08
C ARG A 171 1.37 18.46 2.76
N GLY A 172 1.47 19.62 2.12
CA GLY A 172 0.35 20.51 1.82
C GLY A 172 -0.56 20.09 0.65
N VAL A 173 -0.22 19.02 -0.07
CA VAL A 173 -0.98 18.55 -1.24
C VAL A 173 -2.05 17.54 -0.83
N THR A 174 -3.30 17.80 -1.21
CA THR A 174 -4.44 16.91 -0.96
C THR A 174 -5.17 16.60 -2.26
N PHE A 175 -5.30 15.33 -2.58
CA PHE A 175 -6.22 14.84 -3.60
C PHE A 175 -7.53 14.47 -2.92
N GLU A 176 -8.61 15.16 -3.28
CA GLU A 176 -9.96 14.94 -2.76
C GLU A 176 -10.83 14.29 -3.84
N TYR A 177 -11.27 13.05 -3.62
CA TYR A 177 -11.87 12.20 -4.66
C TYR A 177 -13.09 11.41 -4.19
N SER A 178 -13.75 11.84 -3.11
CA SER A 178 -15.01 11.25 -2.60
C SER A 178 -16.19 11.31 -3.60
N GLY A 179 -16.03 11.90 -4.77
CA GLY A 179 -17.06 12.01 -5.81
C GLY A 179 -16.68 11.37 -7.14
N ILE A 180 -15.56 10.65 -7.23
CA ILE A 180 -15.13 10.08 -8.51
C ILE A 180 -16.05 8.96 -8.98
N GLU A 181 -16.29 8.92 -10.28
CA GLU A 181 -17.00 7.83 -10.93
C GLU A 181 -16.21 6.52 -10.83
N PRO A 182 -16.89 5.35 -10.72
CA PRO A 182 -16.24 4.06 -10.78
C PRO A 182 -15.53 3.84 -12.12
N ASP A 183 -14.42 3.09 -12.11
CA ASP A 183 -13.77 2.59 -13.31
C ASP A 183 -14.60 1.48 -13.98
N GLU A 184 -14.08 0.93 -15.08
CA GLU A 184 -14.72 -0.16 -15.83
C GLU A 184 -14.96 -1.45 -15.02
N TYR A 185 -14.33 -1.58 -13.84
CA TYR A 185 -14.51 -2.68 -12.90
C TYR A 185 -15.36 -2.29 -11.69
N GLY A 186 -16.00 -1.12 -11.72
CA GLY A 186 -16.81 -0.61 -10.62
C GLY A 186 -16.01 -0.08 -9.42
N ARG A 187 -14.70 0.17 -9.59
CA ARG A 187 -13.80 0.62 -8.52
C ARG A 187 -13.56 2.11 -8.60
N ARG A 188 -13.65 2.80 -7.46
CA ARG A 188 -13.42 4.25 -7.36
C ARG A 188 -11.99 4.48 -6.85
N VAL A 189 -11.04 4.68 -7.76
CA VAL A 189 -9.60 4.78 -7.46
C VAL A 189 -9.10 6.21 -7.68
N CYS A 190 -8.33 6.79 -6.74
CA CYS A 190 -7.73 8.10 -6.98
C CYS A 190 -6.60 8.03 -8.02
N LEU A 191 -5.58 7.20 -7.79
CA LEU A 191 -4.43 7.06 -8.68
C LEU A 191 -4.10 5.57 -8.94
N LYS A 192 -4.16 5.18 -10.20
CA LYS A 192 -3.87 3.84 -10.71
C LYS A 192 -2.53 3.82 -11.45
N ILE A 193 -1.66 2.90 -11.04
CA ILE A 193 -0.37 2.61 -11.67
C ILE A 193 -0.47 1.22 -12.31
N PRO A 194 -0.76 1.12 -13.62
CA PRO A 194 -0.82 -0.16 -14.32
C PRO A 194 0.55 -0.59 -14.89
N ASN A 195 0.73 -1.91 -14.96
CA ASN A 195 1.66 -2.67 -15.79
C ASN A 195 2.98 -1.94 -16.10
N THR A 196 3.94 -2.09 -15.17
CA THR A 196 5.32 -1.61 -15.34
C THR A 196 6.23 -2.81 -15.46
N THR A 197 6.80 -3.02 -16.65
CA THR A 197 7.54 -4.24 -17.01
C THR A 197 9.04 -4.18 -16.69
N GLY A 198 9.50 -3.09 -16.06
CA GLY A 198 10.92 -2.84 -15.81
C GLY A 198 11.49 -3.44 -14.54
N ILE A 199 11.90 -4.71 -14.62
CA ILE A 199 12.63 -5.43 -13.55
C ILE A 199 13.98 -4.78 -13.20
N SER A 200 14.61 -3.99 -14.09
CA SER A 200 16.01 -3.57 -13.89
C SER A 200 16.21 -2.33 -13.00
N GLU A 201 15.14 -1.67 -12.54
CA GLU A 201 15.23 -0.45 -11.70
C GLU A 201 14.24 -0.46 -10.53
N LEU A 202 14.07 -1.61 -9.88
CA LEU A 202 13.25 -1.74 -8.67
C LEU A 202 13.60 -0.62 -7.67
N ASN A 203 12.63 0.26 -7.36
CA ASN A 203 12.67 1.37 -6.40
C ASN A 203 13.12 2.77 -6.88
N HIS A 204 13.22 3.04 -8.17
CA HIS A 204 13.54 4.41 -8.63
C HIS A 204 12.32 5.33 -8.71
N CYS A 205 11.12 4.76 -8.90
CA CYS A 205 9.89 5.55 -9.01
C CYS A 205 9.23 5.79 -7.66
N TYR A 206 8.70 6.99 -7.43
CA TYR A 206 8.03 7.34 -6.17
C TYR A 206 6.78 8.19 -6.34
N ILE A 207 5.83 7.99 -5.42
CA ILE A 207 4.72 8.88 -5.13
C ILE A 207 4.96 9.44 -3.73
N ARG A 208 5.13 10.75 -3.56
CA ARG A 208 5.61 11.30 -2.29
C ARG A 208 4.83 12.51 -1.78
N SER A 209 4.63 12.59 -0.46
CA SER A 209 4.08 13.78 0.22
C SER A 209 2.70 14.22 -0.31
N ILE A 210 1.83 13.24 -0.59
CA ILE A 210 0.45 13.48 -1.06
C ILE A 210 -0.53 12.93 -0.02
N ARG A 211 -1.58 13.71 0.28
CA ARG A 211 -2.73 13.24 1.06
C ARG A 211 -3.82 12.74 0.11
N PHE A 212 -4.25 11.51 0.30
CA PHE A 212 -5.30 10.84 -0.43
C PHE A 212 -6.57 10.83 0.43
N LYS A 213 -7.48 11.77 0.16
CA LYS A 213 -8.74 11.94 0.91
C LYS A 213 -9.93 11.46 0.06
N GLY A 214 -10.47 10.32 0.45
CA GLY A 214 -11.55 9.63 -0.26
C GLY A 214 -12.87 9.61 0.51
N ASP A 215 -13.60 8.53 0.32
CA ASP A 215 -14.73 8.09 1.13
C ASP A 215 -14.72 6.55 1.31
N SER A 216 -15.68 6.04 2.08
CA SER A 216 -15.82 4.64 2.47
C SER A 216 -16.02 3.65 1.30
N GLY A 217 -16.10 4.13 0.06
CA GLY A 217 -16.15 3.33 -1.17
C GLY A 217 -14.98 3.59 -2.13
N THR A 218 -13.95 4.33 -1.72
CA THR A 218 -12.81 4.69 -2.59
C THR A 218 -11.50 4.03 -2.19
N ILE A 219 -10.58 3.98 -3.17
CA ILE A 219 -9.23 3.43 -3.06
C ILE A 219 -8.22 4.57 -3.32
N GLY A 220 -7.25 4.76 -2.43
CA GLY A 220 -6.23 5.80 -2.58
C GLY A 220 -5.25 5.52 -3.72
N LEU A 221 -4.41 4.50 -3.55
CA LEU A 221 -3.44 4.04 -4.55
C LEU A 221 -3.75 2.62 -5.00
N GLN A 222 -3.71 2.38 -6.31
CA GLN A 222 -3.81 1.03 -6.88
C GLN A 222 -2.57 0.72 -7.72
N PHE A 223 -1.87 -0.35 -7.36
CA PHE A 223 -0.79 -0.95 -8.15
C PHE A 223 -1.35 -2.17 -8.86
N ASN A 224 -1.53 -2.08 -10.18
CA ASN A 224 -2.12 -3.15 -10.97
C ASN A 224 -1.06 -3.78 -11.90
N GLY A 225 -0.50 -4.93 -11.52
CA GLY A 225 0.64 -5.52 -12.23
C GLY A 225 1.87 -4.60 -12.24
N ALA A 226 2.04 -3.79 -11.20
CA ALA A 226 3.10 -2.79 -11.13
C ALA A 226 4.32 -3.30 -10.37
N GLN A 227 5.47 -2.72 -10.66
CA GLN A 227 6.78 -3.15 -10.19
C GLN A 227 7.60 -1.95 -9.74
N GLY A 228 8.25 -2.08 -8.58
CA GLY A 228 9.29 -1.14 -8.14
C GLY A 228 8.81 0.28 -7.79
N GLN A 229 7.52 0.47 -7.49
CA GLN A 229 6.94 1.77 -7.16
C GLN A 229 6.99 2.02 -5.65
N ARG A 230 7.66 3.10 -5.23
CA ARG A 230 7.61 3.55 -3.83
C ARG A 230 6.47 4.54 -3.62
N TYR A 231 5.90 4.52 -2.42
CA TYR A 231 5.05 5.60 -1.93
C TYR A 231 5.54 6.02 -0.55
N THR A 232 5.87 7.30 -0.38
CA THR A 232 6.60 7.77 0.81
C THR A 232 5.99 9.04 1.37
N ASP A 233 5.90 9.16 2.69
CA ASP A 233 5.33 10.37 3.32
C ASP A 233 3.89 10.65 2.86
N CYS A 234 3.15 9.60 2.49
CA CYS A 234 1.77 9.71 2.02
C CYS A 234 0.79 9.58 3.20
N ARG A 235 -0.36 10.25 3.09
CA ARG A 235 -1.44 10.12 4.07
C ARG A 235 -2.70 9.60 3.43
N PHE A 236 -3.32 8.58 3.99
CA PHE A 236 -4.57 8.00 3.50
C PHE A 236 -5.69 8.31 4.48
N MET A 237 -6.75 8.94 3.99
CA MET A 237 -7.85 9.45 4.79
C MET A 237 -9.19 9.02 4.21
N ASP A 238 -10.05 8.49 5.07
CA ASP A 238 -11.46 8.21 4.79
C ASP A 238 -11.68 7.14 3.70
N ASN A 239 -10.66 6.37 3.31
CA ASN A 239 -10.73 5.39 2.23
C ASN A 239 -11.32 4.05 2.67
N LEU A 240 -11.95 3.33 1.75
CA LEU A 240 -12.17 1.89 1.92
C LEU A 240 -10.82 1.16 1.99
N ILE A 241 -9.97 1.42 0.99
CA ILE A 241 -8.61 0.87 0.91
C ILE A 241 -7.60 2.00 0.72
N GLY A 242 -6.57 2.08 1.57
CA GLY A 242 -5.48 3.03 1.41
C GLY A 242 -4.66 2.71 0.16
N VAL A 243 -4.06 1.51 0.15
CA VAL A 243 -3.23 0.99 -0.93
C VAL A 243 -3.69 -0.41 -1.32
N GLN A 244 -4.02 -0.58 -2.60
CA GLN A 244 -4.39 -1.86 -3.19
C GLN A 244 -3.29 -2.36 -4.12
N HIS A 245 -2.77 -3.56 -3.83
CA HIS A 245 -1.99 -4.35 -4.77
C HIS A 245 -2.93 -5.30 -5.50
N LEU A 246 -2.93 -5.23 -6.82
CA LEU A 246 -3.87 -5.95 -7.67
C LEU A 246 -3.11 -6.67 -8.79
N ASN A 247 -3.43 -7.95 -8.99
CA ASN A 247 -2.99 -8.67 -10.19
C ASN A 247 -4.20 -8.99 -11.08
N GLY A 248 -4.09 -8.62 -12.35
CA GLY A 248 -4.93 -9.12 -13.42
C GLY A 248 -4.37 -10.43 -14.01
N LYS A 249 -5.07 -10.96 -15.01
CA LYS A 249 -4.62 -12.15 -15.75
C LYS A 249 -3.25 -11.92 -16.41
N GLY A 250 -2.27 -12.75 -16.05
CA GLY A 250 -0.91 -12.68 -16.61
C GLY A 250 -0.06 -11.51 -16.10
N ASP A 251 -0.59 -10.71 -15.17
CA ASP A 251 0.12 -9.62 -14.51
C ASP A 251 0.63 -10.09 -13.14
N PHE A 252 1.77 -9.53 -12.71
CA PHE A 252 2.30 -9.73 -11.36
C PHE A 252 2.80 -8.40 -10.79
N THR A 253 2.62 -8.20 -9.48
CA THR A 253 2.97 -6.95 -8.79
C THR A 253 4.13 -7.20 -7.83
N GLU A 254 5.25 -6.49 -7.98
CA GLU A 254 6.44 -6.70 -7.14
C GLU A 254 7.07 -5.40 -6.62
N TYR A 255 7.63 -5.43 -5.41
CA TYR A 255 8.39 -4.32 -4.83
C TYR A 255 7.66 -2.97 -4.84
N CYS A 256 6.33 -2.98 -4.73
CA CYS A 256 5.55 -1.77 -4.47
C CYS A 256 5.51 -1.50 -2.96
N GLN A 257 6.28 -0.52 -2.48
CA GLN A 257 6.58 -0.35 -1.05
C GLN A 257 6.24 1.02 -0.50
N GLY A 258 5.57 1.03 0.65
CA GLY A 258 5.27 2.21 1.45
C GLY A 258 6.34 2.50 2.49
N GLU A 259 6.59 3.77 2.78
CA GLU A 259 7.47 4.19 3.87
C GLU A 259 7.03 5.54 4.45
N ASP A 260 7.15 5.75 5.76
CA ASP A 260 6.73 7.00 6.43
C ASP A 260 5.28 7.40 6.14
N CYS A 261 4.40 6.41 5.90
CA CYS A 261 3.00 6.65 5.57
C CYS A 261 2.12 6.70 6.83
N ASP A 262 1.04 7.48 6.75
CA ASP A 262 0.02 7.62 7.80
C ASP A 262 -1.35 7.21 7.25
N PHE A 263 -1.96 6.22 7.89
CA PHE A 263 -3.33 5.77 7.61
C PHE A 263 -4.22 6.23 8.76
N ASN A 264 -5.17 7.14 8.46
CA ASN A 264 -6.07 7.66 9.49
C ASN A 264 -7.09 6.61 9.93
N ILE A 265 -7.76 6.89 11.05
CA ILE A 265 -8.78 6.04 11.67
C ILE A 265 -9.98 5.71 10.76
N GLU A 266 -10.25 6.56 9.77
CA GLU A 266 -11.34 6.38 8.81
C GLU A 266 -10.92 5.57 7.57
N CYS A 267 -9.63 5.24 7.41
CA CYS A 267 -9.14 4.34 6.39
C CYS A 267 -9.39 2.90 6.83
N ALA A 268 -10.42 2.25 6.28
CA ALA A 268 -10.88 0.94 6.76
C ALA A 268 -9.83 -0.17 6.56
N THR A 269 -9.17 -0.21 5.40
CA THR A 269 -8.11 -1.19 5.09
C THR A 269 -6.86 -0.49 4.55
N PRO A 270 -5.83 -0.23 5.37
CA PRO A 270 -4.56 0.37 4.93
C PRO A 270 -3.94 -0.31 3.70
N VAL A 271 -3.83 -1.64 3.70
CA VAL A 271 -3.21 -2.39 2.60
C VAL A 271 -4.08 -3.58 2.21
N SER A 272 -4.34 -3.75 0.92
CA SER A 272 -4.94 -4.98 0.38
C SER A 272 -4.11 -5.62 -0.72
N TYR A 273 -4.21 -6.94 -0.83
CA TYR A 273 -3.67 -7.76 -1.91
C TYR A 273 -4.83 -8.51 -2.54
N GLU A 274 -5.07 -8.32 -3.83
CA GLU A 274 -6.23 -8.87 -4.53
C GLU A 274 -5.83 -9.41 -5.89
N GLY A 275 -6.35 -10.58 -6.26
CA GLY A 275 -6.14 -11.19 -7.58
C GLY A 275 -7.47 -11.61 -8.19
N ASP A 276 -7.56 -11.57 -9.51
CA ASP A 276 -8.70 -12.19 -10.19
C ASP A 276 -8.53 -13.72 -10.19
N ARG A 277 -9.50 -14.43 -9.60
CA ARG A 277 -9.49 -15.89 -9.58
C ARG A 277 -9.73 -16.48 -10.97
N GLY A 278 -10.23 -15.68 -11.92
CA GLY A 278 -10.65 -16.14 -13.24
C GLY A 278 -11.80 -17.16 -13.17
N THR A 279 -12.26 -17.62 -14.33
CA THR A 279 -13.30 -18.67 -14.40
C THR A 279 -12.74 -20.08 -14.61
N GLY A 280 -11.43 -20.21 -14.83
CA GLY A 280 -10.74 -21.48 -15.11
C GLY A 280 -9.25 -21.47 -14.76
N PRO A 281 -8.55 -22.62 -14.85
CA PRO A 281 -7.14 -22.75 -14.48
C PRO A 281 -6.20 -21.85 -15.29
N ASP A 282 -6.50 -21.63 -16.57
CA ASP A 282 -5.72 -20.78 -17.50
C ASP A 282 -6.18 -19.31 -17.51
N ASP A 283 -7.09 -18.96 -16.60
CA ASP A 283 -7.73 -17.64 -16.52
C ASP A 283 -7.38 -16.90 -15.23
N ARG A 284 -6.53 -17.49 -14.39
CA ARG A 284 -6.18 -16.94 -13.08
C ARG A 284 -5.16 -15.81 -13.22
N ALA A 285 -5.32 -14.78 -12.40
CA ALA A 285 -4.27 -13.83 -12.12
C ALA A 285 -3.06 -14.54 -11.51
N ASP A 286 -1.87 -13.96 -11.70
CA ASP A 286 -0.73 -14.36 -10.90
C ASP A 286 -1.05 -14.08 -9.43
N PHE A 287 -0.79 -15.05 -8.56
CA PHE A 287 -1.06 -14.93 -7.13
C PHE A 287 0.06 -14.16 -6.39
N SER A 288 1.19 -13.88 -7.05
CA SER A 288 2.39 -13.33 -6.41
C SER A 288 2.35 -11.83 -6.15
N PHE A 289 2.70 -11.45 -4.92
CA PHE A 289 2.93 -10.07 -4.50
C PHE A 289 4.28 -9.92 -3.80
N LYS A 290 5.36 -10.23 -4.52
CA LYS A 290 6.72 -10.28 -3.97
C LYS A 290 7.17 -8.90 -3.52
N GLY A 291 7.62 -8.73 -2.28
CA GLY A 291 8.23 -7.45 -1.89
C GLY A 291 7.25 -6.29 -1.75
N CYS A 292 5.95 -6.52 -1.88
CA CYS A 292 4.93 -5.47 -1.78
C CYS A 292 4.47 -5.29 -0.33
N GLY A 293 4.33 -4.06 0.16
CA GLY A 293 3.85 -3.79 1.52
C GLY A 293 4.41 -2.50 2.13
N LEU A 294 4.56 -2.47 3.45
CA LEU A 294 5.00 -1.31 4.24
C LEU A 294 6.38 -1.54 4.87
N LYS A 295 7.35 -0.70 4.53
CA LYS A 295 8.72 -0.71 5.04
C LYS A 295 8.96 0.51 5.93
N GLY A 296 9.87 0.38 6.89
CA GLY A 296 10.26 1.50 7.75
C GLY A 296 9.20 1.82 8.79
N THR A 297 9.03 3.10 9.11
CA THR A 297 8.09 3.55 10.14
C THR A 297 6.78 3.95 9.46
N ASN A 298 5.71 3.21 9.67
CA ASN A 298 4.38 3.57 9.17
C ASN A 298 3.42 3.67 10.35
N TYR A 299 2.47 4.58 10.25
CA TYR A 299 1.53 4.88 11.32
C TYR A 299 0.13 4.48 10.88
N ILE A 300 -0.54 3.64 11.65
CA ILE A 300 -1.87 3.15 11.34
C ILE A 300 -2.76 3.40 12.54
N ASN A 301 -3.75 4.27 12.37
CA ASN A 301 -4.84 4.42 13.31
C ASN A 301 -6.01 3.61 12.80
N THR A 302 -6.61 2.76 13.62
CA THR A 302 -7.76 1.96 13.22
C THR A 302 -8.78 1.86 14.34
N ASP A 303 -10.06 1.93 13.99
CA ASP A 303 -11.19 1.65 14.86
C ASP A 303 -11.88 0.32 14.51
N GLY A 304 -11.28 -0.46 13.60
CA GLY A 304 -11.74 -1.80 13.28
C GLY A 304 -12.86 -1.91 12.25
N ARG A 305 -13.14 -0.85 11.46
CA ARG A 305 -14.06 -0.93 10.31
C ARG A 305 -13.63 -1.94 9.23
N GLY A 306 -12.35 -2.29 9.19
CA GLY A 306 -11.78 -3.30 8.30
C GLY A 306 -10.47 -3.87 8.85
N PRO A 307 -9.91 -4.90 8.19
CA PRO A 307 -8.60 -5.43 8.55
C PRO A 307 -7.49 -4.42 8.23
N VAL A 308 -6.39 -4.44 9.00
CA VAL A 308 -5.22 -3.61 8.66
C VAL A 308 -4.59 -4.04 7.33
N VAL A 309 -4.50 -5.36 7.14
CA VAL A 309 -4.04 -6.02 5.92
C VAL A 309 -5.09 -7.02 5.48
N LEU A 310 -5.64 -6.79 4.28
CA LEU A 310 -6.49 -7.76 3.60
C LEU A 310 -5.67 -8.57 2.60
N ILE A 311 -5.68 -9.89 2.76
CA ILE A 311 -5.13 -10.82 1.77
C ILE A 311 -6.32 -11.50 1.14
N GLY A 312 -6.60 -11.12 -0.11
CA GLY A 312 -7.66 -11.71 -0.92
C GLY A 312 -7.45 -13.20 -1.14
N ASP A 313 -8.49 -13.87 -1.58
CA ASP A 313 -8.44 -15.28 -1.93
C ASP A 313 -7.40 -15.49 -3.06
N TYR A 314 -6.68 -16.62 -3.03
CA TYR A 314 -5.62 -16.95 -3.97
C TYR A 314 -4.49 -15.90 -4.06
N CYS A 315 -4.21 -15.15 -2.99
CA CYS A 315 -3.13 -14.17 -2.96
C CYS A 315 -1.95 -14.65 -2.12
N LEU A 316 -0.74 -14.43 -2.62
CA LEU A 316 0.52 -14.73 -1.95
C LEU A 316 1.42 -13.48 -1.86
N PRO A 317 1.21 -12.63 -0.86
CA PRO A 317 2.25 -11.74 -0.37
C PRO A 317 3.41 -12.56 0.20
N TYR A 318 4.61 -12.34 -0.32
CA TYR A 318 5.80 -13.01 0.18
C TYR A 318 7.03 -12.15 0.04
N ASN A 319 7.99 -12.34 0.95
CA ASN A 319 9.01 -11.31 1.20
C ASN A 319 8.35 -9.93 1.30
N ALA A 320 7.15 -9.86 1.90
CA ALA A 320 6.36 -8.65 1.95
C ALA A 320 6.78 -7.86 3.20
N PRO A 321 7.37 -6.65 3.08
CA PRO A 321 7.66 -5.85 4.25
C PRO A 321 6.34 -5.42 4.91
N PHE A 322 6.26 -5.53 6.22
CA PHE A 322 5.18 -4.95 7.02
C PHE A 322 5.72 -4.47 8.35
N SER A 323 6.14 -3.21 8.39
CA SER A 323 6.57 -2.51 9.60
C SER A 323 5.66 -1.33 9.86
N ALA A 324 5.00 -1.34 11.02
CA ALA A 324 4.01 -0.34 11.39
C ALA A 324 3.87 -0.22 12.91
N GLU A 325 3.53 0.99 13.36
CA GLU A 325 2.95 1.27 14.66
C GLU A 325 1.43 1.41 14.48
N ILE A 326 0.68 0.52 15.15
CA ILE A 326 -0.77 0.42 15.05
C ILE A 326 -1.39 0.90 16.35
N TRP A 327 -2.19 1.95 16.28
CA TRP A 327 -3.02 2.43 17.37
C TRP A 327 -4.46 2.00 17.14
N THR A 328 -4.99 1.25 18.10
CA THR A 328 -6.35 0.70 18.01
C THR A 328 -7.31 1.46 18.90
N HIS A 329 -8.45 1.86 18.34
CA HIS A 329 -9.49 2.64 19.02
C HIS A 329 -10.77 1.81 19.14
N PRO A 330 -11.66 2.13 20.10
CA PRO A 330 -13.00 1.53 20.13
C PRO A 330 -13.75 1.82 18.82
N HIS A 331 -14.40 0.81 18.26
CA HIS A 331 -15.26 1.03 17.09
C HIS A 331 -16.39 2.01 17.44
N PRO A 332 -16.75 2.94 16.55
CA PRO A 332 -17.76 3.97 16.83
C PRO A 332 -19.11 3.39 17.30
N ASP A 333 -19.47 2.23 16.77
CA ASP A 333 -20.73 1.54 17.07
C ASP A 333 -20.63 0.51 18.21
N GLN A 334 -19.45 0.33 18.83
CA GLN A 334 -19.24 -0.69 19.86
C GLN A 334 -20.11 -0.44 21.09
N GLN A 335 -20.98 -1.40 21.41
CA GLN A 335 -21.79 -1.31 22.63
C GLN A 335 -20.98 -1.70 23.88
N PRO A 336 -21.31 -1.15 25.07
CA PRO A 336 -20.67 -1.55 26.32
C PRO A 336 -20.78 -3.07 26.55
N GLY A 337 -19.64 -3.75 26.67
CA GLY A 337 -19.56 -5.20 26.88
C GLY A 337 -19.50 -6.04 25.60
N GLU A 338 -19.65 -5.42 24.43
CA GLU A 338 -19.42 -6.08 23.15
C GLU A 338 -17.91 -6.28 22.92
N VAL A 339 -17.53 -7.49 22.53
CA VAL A 339 -16.16 -7.81 22.11
C VAL A 339 -16.17 -7.82 20.59
N ILE A 340 -15.68 -6.74 19.98
CA ILE A 340 -15.43 -6.70 18.54
C ILE A 340 -13.95 -7.04 18.33
N GLU A 341 -13.71 -8.10 17.58
CA GLU A 341 -12.36 -8.56 17.21
C GLU A 341 -11.92 -7.89 15.91
N TYR A 342 -10.82 -7.14 15.97
CA TYR A 342 -10.25 -6.46 14.82
C TYR A 342 -9.04 -7.24 14.30
N PRO A 343 -9.10 -7.81 13.09
CA PRO A 343 -7.97 -8.50 12.50
C PRO A 343 -6.90 -7.53 12.02
N VAL A 344 -5.66 -7.72 12.45
CA VAL A 344 -4.51 -7.06 11.79
C VAL A 344 -4.34 -7.64 10.39
N PHE A 345 -4.26 -8.96 10.29
CA PHE A 345 -4.22 -9.70 9.03
C PHE A 345 -5.51 -10.48 8.86
N LYS A 346 -6.23 -10.24 7.76
CA LYS A 346 -7.36 -11.08 7.34
C LYS A 346 -6.97 -11.81 6.08
N ASN A 347 -6.77 -13.12 6.19
CA ASN A 347 -6.36 -13.98 5.09
C ASN A 347 -7.53 -14.80 4.56
N LEU A 348 -8.00 -14.49 3.35
CA LEU A 348 -9.17 -15.13 2.74
C LEU A 348 -8.83 -16.42 1.98
N ASN A 349 -7.57 -16.84 1.93
CA ASN A 349 -7.16 -18.12 1.33
C ASN A 349 -7.89 -19.31 2.01
N GLY A 350 -8.09 -20.39 1.26
CA GLY A 350 -8.82 -21.58 1.72
C GLY A 350 -7.92 -22.75 2.16
N PRO A 351 -8.49 -23.73 2.91
CA PRO A 351 -7.85 -25.03 3.09
C PRO A 351 -7.63 -25.73 1.75
N GLY A 352 -6.37 -26.07 1.45
CA GLY A 352 -5.94 -26.63 0.16
C GLY A 352 -5.03 -25.72 -0.65
N GLU A 353 -4.88 -24.45 -0.26
CA GLU A 353 -3.83 -23.59 -0.80
C GLU A 353 -2.49 -23.88 -0.11
N TYR A 354 -1.51 -24.36 -0.88
CA TYR A 354 -0.20 -24.76 -0.35
C TYR A 354 0.71 -23.59 0.04
N PHE A 355 0.30 -22.35 -0.27
CA PHE A 355 1.06 -21.15 0.00
C PHE A 355 0.54 -20.45 1.26
N THR A 356 1.46 -20.09 2.15
CA THR A 356 1.14 -19.27 3.32
C THR A 356 1.78 -17.90 3.14
N PRO A 357 1.00 -16.80 3.14
CA PRO A 357 1.54 -15.44 3.06
C PRO A 357 2.62 -15.19 4.12
N VAL A 358 3.69 -14.51 3.72
CA VAL A 358 4.83 -14.21 4.58
C VAL A 358 5.10 -12.72 4.60
N PHE A 359 4.98 -12.14 5.79
CA PHE A 359 5.36 -10.77 6.06
C PHE A 359 6.62 -10.72 6.92
N PHE A 360 7.40 -9.64 6.78
CA PHE A 360 8.53 -9.38 7.66
C PHE A 360 8.60 -7.94 8.13
N GLY A 361 9.07 -7.70 9.36
CA GLY A 361 9.23 -6.34 9.85
C GLY A 361 9.17 -6.17 11.36
N ASN A 362 8.90 -4.95 11.78
CA ASN A 362 8.62 -4.61 13.18
C ASN A 362 7.18 -4.12 13.29
N LEU A 363 6.36 -4.87 14.01
CA LEU A 363 4.99 -4.53 14.32
C LEU A 363 4.92 -4.07 15.78
N THR A 364 4.53 -2.83 16.00
CA THR A 364 4.18 -2.33 17.34
C THR A 364 2.68 -2.09 17.38
N MET A 365 2.02 -2.55 18.42
CA MET A 365 0.59 -2.33 18.59
C MET A 365 0.32 -1.74 19.96
N GLU A 366 -0.40 -0.63 19.99
CA GLU A 366 -0.89 -0.04 21.22
C GLU A 366 -2.41 -0.07 21.26
N TYR A 367 -2.89 -0.46 22.44
CA TYR A 367 -4.30 -0.66 22.69
C TYR A 367 -4.92 0.57 23.34
N TYR A 368 -5.85 1.24 22.64
CA TYR A 368 -6.71 2.28 23.19
C TYR A 368 -8.21 1.89 23.19
N GLY A 369 -8.59 0.73 22.64
CA GLY A 369 -9.97 0.19 22.70
C GLY A 369 -10.21 -1.05 21.83
N GLY A 370 -11.31 -1.79 22.08
CA GLY A 370 -11.71 -3.00 21.33
C GLY A 370 -11.09 -4.34 21.80
N THR A 371 -11.00 -5.32 20.91
CA THR A 371 -10.14 -6.51 21.04
C THR A 371 -9.42 -6.70 19.71
N VAL A 372 -8.11 -6.91 19.73
CA VAL A 372 -7.32 -7.08 18.50
C VAL A 372 -6.94 -8.53 18.35
N ILE A 373 -7.13 -9.09 17.17
CA ILE A 373 -6.57 -10.39 16.80
C ILE A 373 -5.55 -10.15 15.71
N LEU A 374 -4.35 -10.72 15.83
CA LEU A 374 -3.35 -10.53 14.79
C LEU A 374 -3.79 -11.19 13.48
N GLY A 375 -4.48 -12.33 13.51
CA GLY A 375 -4.84 -13.07 12.30
C GLY A 375 -6.25 -13.65 12.31
N GLU A 376 -6.99 -13.44 11.23
CA GLU A 376 -8.28 -14.07 10.92
C GLU A 376 -8.19 -14.83 9.59
N GLY A 377 -8.99 -15.90 9.44
CA GLY A 377 -9.12 -16.63 8.17
C GLY A 377 -8.08 -17.75 8.03
N TRP A 378 -7.20 -17.71 7.04
CA TRP A 378 -6.08 -18.66 6.91
C TRP A 378 -4.85 -18.22 7.71
N ASN A 379 -3.83 -19.08 7.77
CA ASN A 379 -2.60 -18.73 8.47
C ASN A 379 -1.81 -17.65 7.72
N THR A 380 -1.11 -16.82 8.49
CA THR A 380 -0.15 -15.84 7.98
C THR A 380 1.13 -15.96 8.77
N LEU A 381 2.27 -16.07 8.08
CA LEU A 381 3.58 -16.07 8.71
C LEU A 381 4.06 -14.64 8.93
N TYR A 382 4.65 -14.40 10.09
CA TYR A 382 5.29 -13.13 10.40
C TYR A 382 6.72 -13.35 10.89
N VAL A 383 7.69 -12.79 10.16
CA VAL A 383 9.12 -12.85 10.45
C VAL A 383 9.59 -11.51 11.00
N GLY A 384 9.88 -11.46 12.30
CA GLY A 384 10.39 -10.25 12.94
C GLY A 384 9.81 -10.01 14.33
N ASN A 385 9.79 -8.75 14.74
CA ASN A 385 9.35 -8.38 16.09
C ASN A 385 7.87 -8.01 16.09
N ILE A 386 7.12 -8.56 17.05
CA ILE A 386 5.77 -8.11 17.37
C ILE A 386 5.77 -7.63 18.82
N ILE A 387 5.59 -6.33 19.01
CA ILE A 387 5.52 -5.67 20.31
C ILE A 387 4.06 -5.32 20.58
N MET A 388 3.53 -5.84 21.68
CA MET A 388 2.14 -5.63 22.07
C MET A 388 2.10 -4.85 23.39
N ASN A 389 1.52 -3.65 23.35
CA ASN A 389 1.30 -2.83 24.52
C ASN A 389 -0.19 -2.84 24.89
N GLY A 390 -0.60 -3.82 25.70
CA GLY A 390 -1.98 -3.99 26.17
C GLY A 390 -2.42 -5.46 26.36
N GLY A 391 -3.40 -5.69 27.24
CA GLY A 391 -3.84 -7.04 27.65
C GLY A 391 -4.92 -7.70 26.79
N ARG A 392 -5.33 -7.11 25.66
CA ARG A 392 -6.45 -7.57 24.81
C ARG A 392 -6.05 -7.85 23.36
N ILE A 393 -4.83 -8.31 23.18
CA ILE A 393 -4.29 -8.71 21.88
C ILE A 393 -4.14 -10.24 21.87
N ALA A 394 -4.79 -10.90 20.92
CA ALA A 394 -4.64 -12.32 20.66
C ALA A 394 -3.84 -12.55 19.37
N SER A 395 -3.07 -13.64 19.29
CA SER A 395 -2.33 -13.98 18.07
C SER A 395 -3.22 -14.39 16.90
N GLY A 396 -4.44 -14.88 17.17
CA GLY A 396 -5.30 -15.43 16.12
C GLY A 396 -4.54 -16.45 15.28
N ARG A 397 -4.57 -16.28 13.96
CA ARG A 397 -3.89 -17.13 12.96
C ARG A 397 -2.58 -16.56 12.40
N VAL A 398 -1.99 -15.57 13.07
CA VAL A 398 -0.61 -15.16 12.78
C VAL A 398 0.35 -16.08 13.52
N ILE A 399 1.27 -16.68 12.77
CA ILE A 399 2.29 -17.59 13.28
C ILE A 399 3.64 -16.86 13.21
N PRO A 400 4.17 -16.39 14.36
CA PRO A 400 5.50 -15.82 14.39
C PRO A 400 6.55 -16.91 14.17
N CYS A 401 7.51 -16.62 13.30
CA CYS A 401 8.64 -17.51 13.00
C CYS A 401 9.93 -16.72 12.84
N GLN A 402 11.07 -17.38 12.99
CA GLN A 402 12.38 -16.74 12.82
C GLN A 402 12.72 -16.55 11.35
N LYS A 403 12.29 -17.49 10.50
CA LYS A 403 12.51 -17.47 9.05
C LYS A 403 11.34 -18.17 8.36
N ALA A 404 11.14 -17.85 7.09
CA ALA A 404 10.27 -18.61 6.20
C ALA A 404 11.00 -18.78 4.86
N LEU A 405 11.00 -20.02 4.35
CA LEU A 405 11.51 -20.37 3.03
C LEU A 405 10.31 -20.58 2.10
N ILE A 406 10.45 -20.13 0.85
CA ILE A 406 9.49 -20.44 -0.21
C ILE A 406 10.20 -21.43 -1.12
N ASP A 407 9.67 -22.66 -1.18
CA ASP A 407 10.24 -23.75 -1.96
C ASP A 407 9.15 -24.32 -2.88
N GLY A 408 9.28 -24.04 -4.18
CA GLY A 408 8.28 -24.40 -5.19
C GLY A 408 6.88 -23.92 -4.80
N ASN A 409 6.00 -24.88 -4.49
CA ASN A 409 4.60 -24.62 -4.17
C ASN A 409 4.32 -24.52 -2.66
N GLN A 410 5.34 -24.39 -1.81
CA GLN A 410 5.16 -24.43 -0.35
C GLN A 410 5.90 -23.31 0.38
N THR A 411 5.34 -22.92 1.52
CA THR A 411 5.98 -22.02 2.48
C THR A 411 6.40 -22.81 3.71
N ILE A 412 7.71 -22.91 3.95
CA ILE A 412 8.30 -23.66 5.05
C ILE A 412 8.75 -22.70 6.15
N PRO A 413 8.02 -22.62 7.28
CA PRO A 413 8.41 -21.79 8.42
C PRO A 413 9.55 -22.44 9.23
N MET A 414 10.36 -21.64 9.91
CA MET A 414 11.48 -22.11 10.73
C MET A 414 11.53 -21.32 12.04
N GLY A 415 11.89 -21.97 13.15
CA GLY A 415 11.92 -21.33 14.46
C GLY A 415 10.56 -20.86 14.96
N ILE A 416 9.47 -21.57 14.61
CA ILE A 416 8.13 -21.29 15.15
C ILE A 416 8.13 -21.44 16.66
N ASN A 417 7.50 -20.47 17.33
CA ASN A 417 7.03 -20.59 18.71
C ASN A 417 5.59 -20.08 18.75
N TYR A 418 4.63 -21.01 18.73
CA TYR A 418 3.22 -20.68 18.58
C TYR A 418 2.39 -21.44 19.62
N ALA A 419 1.45 -20.73 20.26
CA ALA A 419 0.63 -21.29 21.32
C ALA A 419 -0.86 -21.16 20.97
N ILE A 420 -1.61 -22.25 21.12
CA ILE A 420 -3.07 -22.26 21.05
C ILE A 420 -3.61 -22.49 22.45
N LYS A 421 -4.62 -21.70 22.85
CA LYS A 421 -5.45 -22.00 24.02
C LYS A 421 -6.87 -22.34 23.60
N ARG A 422 -7.47 -23.38 24.18
CA ARG A 422 -8.88 -23.72 23.93
C ARG A 422 -9.51 -24.44 25.12
N TYR A 423 -10.74 -24.08 25.46
CA TYR A 423 -11.53 -24.88 26.38
C TYR A 423 -12.03 -26.15 25.70
N LEU A 424 -11.81 -27.30 26.33
CA LEU A 424 -12.25 -28.59 25.85
C LEU A 424 -13.70 -28.86 26.24
N ALA A 425 -14.43 -29.53 25.35
CA ALA A 425 -15.74 -30.10 25.59
C ALA A 425 -15.63 -31.59 25.97
N PRO A 426 -16.67 -32.19 26.58
CA PRO A 426 -16.76 -33.64 26.73
C PRO A 426 -16.63 -34.36 25.39
N GLY A 427 -15.90 -35.47 25.40
CA GLY A 427 -15.66 -36.29 24.23
C GLY A 427 -14.48 -35.78 23.42
N ARG A 428 -14.66 -35.69 22.11
CA ARG A 428 -13.59 -35.47 21.13
C ARG A 428 -13.38 -33.98 20.85
N ASN A 429 -12.14 -33.52 20.95
CA ASN A 429 -11.74 -32.15 20.66
C ASN A 429 -10.61 -32.14 19.63
N GLU A 430 -10.82 -31.46 18.52
CA GLU A 430 -9.85 -31.40 17.41
C GLU A 430 -9.12 -30.07 17.41
N MET A 431 -7.79 -30.14 17.44
CA MET A 431 -6.89 -29.00 17.43
C MET A 431 -6.04 -29.06 16.16
N ARG A 432 -6.35 -28.21 15.19
CA ARG A 432 -5.64 -28.15 13.92
C ARG A 432 -4.16 -27.82 14.17
N VAL A 433 -3.26 -28.58 13.56
CA VAL A 433 -1.83 -28.27 13.54
C VAL A 433 -1.61 -27.00 12.72
N PRO A 434 -0.82 -26.02 13.21
CA PRO A 434 -0.73 -24.70 12.60
C PRO A 434 -0.35 -24.77 11.13
N LEU A 435 0.71 -25.50 10.76
CA LEU A 435 1.11 -25.66 9.36
C LEU A 435 1.40 -27.13 9.07
N PRO A 436 0.73 -27.73 8.08
CA PRO A 436 1.04 -29.08 7.64
C PRO A 436 2.43 -29.14 7.03
N ASN A 437 3.06 -30.32 7.00
CA ASN A 437 4.40 -30.55 6.45
C ASN A 437 5.61 -30.03 7.27
N SER A 438 5.44 -29.63 8.54
CA SER A 438 6.54 -29.09 9.37
C SER A 438 6.84 -29.93 10.61
N ALA A 439 8.09 -30.07 11.05
CA ALA A 439 8.39 -30.81 12.27
C ALA A 439 8.23 -29.93 13.54
N TYR A 440 7.49 -30.41 14.54
CA TYR A 440 7.23 -29.72 15.80
C TYR A 440 7.54 -30.58 17.01
N THR A 441 8.08 -29.96 18.05
CA THR A 441 7.85 -30.39 19.44
C THR A 441 6.58 -29.69 19.94
N VAL A 442 5.59 -30.45 20.39
CA VAL A 442 4.32 -29.92 20.90
C VAL A 442 4.18 -30.25 22.38
N SER A 443 4.10 -29.25 23.24
CA SER A 443 3.68 -29.46 24.63
C SER A 443 2.18 -29.24 24.76
N VAL A 444 1.45 -30.22 25.29
CA VAL A 444 0.03 -30.14 25.61
C VAL A 444 -0.11 -30.05 27.12
N ASP A 445 -0.54 -28.89 27.61
CA ASP A 445 -0.86 -28.63 29.01
C ASP A 445 -2.38 -28.53 29.17
N LEU A 446 -2.96 -29.46 29.91
CA LEU A 446 -4.38 -29.45 30.26
C LEU A 446 -4.51 -28.99 31.70
N VAL A 447 -5.30 -27.94 31.92
CA VAL A 447 -5.48 -27.32 33.24
C VAL A 447 -6.97 -27.16 33.51
N GLY A 448 -7.42 -27.61 34.67
CA GLY A 448 -8.77 -27.39 35.17
C GLY A 448 -8.81 -27.43 36.68
N THR A 449 -9.98 -27.22 37.25
CA THR A 449 -10.17 -27.29 38.71
C THR A 449 -9.78 -28.69 39.21
N ASN A 450 -8.70 -28.75 40.02
CA ASN A 450 -8.10 -29.99 40.53
C ASN A 450 -7.63 -30.99 39.45
N TYR A 451 -7.34 -30.50 38.23
CA TYR A 451 -6.86 -31.34 37.12
C TYR A 451 -5.68 -30.68 36.43
N THR A 452 -4.57 -31.40 36.29
CA THR A 452 -3.44 -30.98 35.48
C THR A 452 -2.85 -32.19 34.77
N SER A 453 -2.63 -32.06 33.46
CA SER A 453 -1.94 -33.07 32.66
C SER A 453 -1.00 -32.37 31.69
N ARG A 454 0.26 -32.80 31.65
CA ARG A 454 1.27 -32.27 30.74
C ARG A 454 1.83 -33.40 29.90
N ILE A 455 1.80 -33.23 28.59
CA ILE A 455 2.31 -34.23 27.65
C ILE A 455 3.17 -33.53 26.61
N LEU A 456 4.30 -34.13 26.26
CA LEU A 456 5.16 -33.66 25.19
C LEU A 456 5.01 -34.60 23.99
N TYR A 457 4.90 -34.05 22.80
CA TYR A 457 4.85 -34.78 21.53
C TYR A 457 5.97 -34.28 20.63
N THR A 458 6.48 -35.18 19.80
CA THR A 458 7.23 -34.79 18.62
C THR A 458 6.40 -35.18 17.41
N LEU A 459 5.99 -34.19 16.65
CA LEU A 459 5.38 -34.34 15.33
C LEU A 459 6.52 -34.22 14.31
N MET A 460 6.88 -35.30 13.61
CA MET A 460 7.75 -35.25 12.43
C MET A 460 7.02 -35.57 11.12
N HIS A 461 6.99 -34.62 10.19
CA HIS A 461 6.44 -34.86 8.87
C HIS A 461 7.49 -35.62 8.05
N ARG A 462 7.15 -36.79 7.52
CA ARG A 462 8.00 -37.47 6.55
C ARG A 462 7.76 -36.76 5.20
N GLY A 463 8.78 -36.07 4.69
CA GLY A 463 8.68 -35.28 3.45
C GLY A 463 7.98 -35.99 2.28
N TYR A 464 7.42 -35.18 1.38
CA TYR A 464 6.77 -35.50 0.10
C TYR A 464 6.01 -36.85 0.01
N GLY A 465 4.69 -36.77 0.19
CA GLY A 465 3.77 -37.87 -0.05
C GLY A 465 2.95 -38.21 1.20
N ALA A 466 1.69 -38.60 0.99
CA ALA A 466 0.67 -38.88 2.00
C ALA A 466 1.01 -40.08 2.90
N VAL A 467 2.08 -39.98 3.69
CA VAL A 467 2.45 -40.99 4.68
C VAL A 467 2.18 -40.40 6.06
N PRO A 468 1.38 -41.08 6.90
CA PRO A 468 1.11 -40.62 8.26
C PRO A 468 2.41 -40.41 9.02
N TRP A 469 2.45 -39.35 9.83
CA TRP A 469 3.53 -38.97 10.72
C TRP A 469 4.13 -40.19 11.44
N LEU A 470 5.46 -40.23 11.51
CA LEU A 470 6.13 -41.10 12.49
C LEU A 470 5.80 -40.54 13.87
N ARG A 471 4.91 -41.22 14.57
CA ARG A 471 4.68 -41.02 15.99
C ARG A 471 5.89 -41.61 16.72
N ASP A 472 6.74 -40.76 17.28
CA ASP A 472 7.62 -41.20 18.36
C ASP A 472 7.03 -40.67 19.66
N GLU A 473 6.45 -41.57 20.45
CA GLU A 473 5.79 -41.27 21.72
C GLU A 473 6.84 -40.85 22.77
N GLY A 474 7.24 -39.58 22.76
CA GLY A 474 8.19 -39.02 23.72
C GLY A 474 7.57 -38.72 25.09
N LEU A 475 7.85 -39.56 26.09
CA LEU A 475 7.91 -39.23 27.52
C LEU A 475 6.82 -38.27 28.07
N GLY A 476 5.63 -38.81 28.35
CA GLY A 476 4.64 -38.13 29.19
C GLY A 476 5.04 -38.20 30.67
N ILE A 477 5.46 -37.08 31.27
CA ILE A 477 5.53 -36.94 32.73
C ILE A 477 4.12 -36.55 33.22
N GLN A 478 3.35 -37.55 33.63
CA GLN A 478 2.14 -37.30 34.41
C GLN A 478 2.52 -36.86 35.83
N ALA A 479 2.30 -35.59 36.18
CA ALA A 479 2.56 -35.09 37.53
C ALA A 479 1.29 -34.51 38.19
N GLY A 480 0.57 -35.35 38.95
CA GLY A 480 -0.41 -35.07 40.05
C GLY A 480 -1.56 -34.06 39.85
N PRO A 481 -2.53 -33.90 40.78
CA PRO A 481 -2.92 -34.74 41.92
C PRO A 481 -4.44 -35.06 41.95
N ASN A 482 -5.14 -35.34 40.83
CA ASN A 482 -6.43 -36.07 40.89
C ASN A 482 -6.89 -36.62 39.53
N GLN A 483 -6.17 -37.62 39.01
CA GLN A 483 -6.58 -38.32 37.77
C GLN A 483 -7.91 -39.08 37.93
N THR A 484 -8.39 -39.27 39.15
CA THR A 484 -9.52 -40.16 39.47
C THR A 484 -10.89 -39.65 39.00
N VAL A 485 -11.10 -38.33 38.93
CA VAL A 485 -12.42 -37.74 38.61
C VAL A 485 -12.67 -37.68 37.09
N TYR A 486 -11.68 -37.22 36.33
CA TYR A 486 -11.82 -37.09 34.87
C TYR A 486 -11.16 -38.23 34.09
N GLY A 487 -10.23 -38.97 34.70
CA GLY A 487 -9.40 -39.96 34.00
C GLY A 487 -8.33 -39.32 33.11
N PRO A 488 -7.40 -40.13 32.58
CA PRO A 488 -6.41 -39.67 31.61
C PRO A 488 -7.07 -39.31 30.27
N PRO A 489 -6.57 -38.29 29.55
CA PRO A 489 -7.01 -38.02 28.20
C PRO A 489 -6.45 -39.07 27.23
N LYS A 490 -7.24 -39.41 26.23
CA LYS A 490 -6.73 -40.07 25.03
C LYS A 490 -6.29 -38.99 24.05
N ILE A 491 -5.02 -38.96 23.69
CA ILE A 491 -4.48 -37.98 22.74
C ILE A 491 -3.81 -38.71 21.59
N TYR A 492 -4.13 -38.29 20.37
CA TYR A 492 -3.64 -38.88 19.13
C TYR A 492 -3.69 -37.86 18.00
N THR A 493 -3.08 -38.19 16.87
CA THR A 493 -3.11 -37.37 15.66
C THR A 493 -4.02 -38.02 14.62
N GLU A 494 -4.78 -37.22 13.88
CA GLU A 494 -5.53 -37.67 12.71
C GLU A 494 -5.26 -36.80 11.50
N VAL A 495 -5.40 -37.40 10.32
CA VAL A 495 -5.28 -36.76 9.01
C VAL A 495 -6.58 -37.00 8.26
N ASP A 496 -7.42 -35.97 8.15
CA ASP A 496 -8.68 -36.00 7.38
C ASP A 496 -8.79 -34.71 6.55
N GLY A 497 -8.02 -34.66 5.45
CA GLY A 497 -7.81 -33.46 4.63
C GLY A 497 -6.94 -32.38 5.30
N ASP A 498 -7.09 -32.21 6.61
CA ASP A 498 -6.29 -31.37 7.51
C ASP A 498 -5.67 -32.23 8.62
N GLU A 499 -4.62 -31.71 9.25
CA GLU A 499 -3.90 -32.40 10.33
C GLU A 499 -4.35 -31.88 11.70
N TYR A 500 -4.69 -32.81 12.59
CA TYR A 500 -5.22 -32.50 13.92
C TYR A 500 -4.49 -33.24 15.03
N ILE A 501 -4.29 -32.54 16.16
CA ILE A 501 -4.12 -33.17 17.47
C ILE A 501 -5.52 -33.33 18.06
N VAL A 502 -5.91 -34.57 18.32
CA VAL A 502 -7.19 -34.91 18.92
C VAL A 502 -6.99 -35.18 20.41
N ILE A 503 -7.76 -34.48 21.25
CA ILE A 503 -7.81 -34.67 22.70
C ILE A 503 -9.20 -35.16 23.06
N GLU A 504 -9.28 -36.41 23.51
CA GLU A 504 -10.53 -37.11 23.75
C GLU A 504 -10.66 -37.51 25.23
N ASN A 505 -11.71 -37.02 25.88
CA ASN A 505 -12.12 -37.47 27.21
C ASN A 505 -13.62 -37.19 27.44
N GLY A 506 -14.41 -38.26 27.58
CA GLY A 506 -15.86 -38.17 27.80
C GLY A 506 -16.27 -37.54 29.14
N ASN A 507 -15.37 -37.50 30.12
CA ASN A 507 -15.66 -36.99 31.46
C ASN A 507 -15.41 -35.48 31.63
N TYR A 508 -14.92 -34.79 30.58
CA TYR A 508 -14.72 -33.34 30.67
C TYR A 508 -16.05 -32.60 30.79
N PRO A 509 -16.14 -31.55 31.62
CA PRO A 509 -17.37 -30.80 31.78
C PRO A 509 -17.62 -29.89 30.57
N ALA A 510 -18.87 -29.83 30.13
CA ALA A 510 -19.29 -29.01 28.98
C ALA A 510 -19.28 -27.51 29.29
N THR A 511 -19.60 -27.13 30.53
CA THR A 511 -19.76 -25.73 30.97
C THR A 511 -19.28 -25.55 32.43
N GLY A 512 -19.14 -24.29 32.85
CA GLY A 512 -18.85 -23.91 34.25
C GLY A 512 -17.36 -23.87 34.62
N GLU A 513 -17.11 -23.64 35.91
CA GLU A 513 -15.77 -23.46 36.50
C GLU A 513 -14.87 -24.71 36.46
N GLY A 514 -15.41 -25.86 36.02
CA GLY A 514 -14.67 -27.11 35.86
C GLY A 514 -14.06 -27.31 34.47
N ARG A 515 -14.31 -26.43 33.49
CA ARG A 515 -13.85 -26.63 32.10
C ARG A 515 -12.34 -26.81 32.03
N ILE A 516 -11.93 -27.83 31.28
CA ILE A 516 -10.51 -28.07 31.03
C ILE A 516 -10.03 -27.11 29.95
N LEU A 517 -9.04 -26.30 30.28
CA LEU A 517 -8.33 -25.44 29.34
C LEU A 517 -7.10 -26.20 28.83
N ALA A 518 -7.02 -26.37 27.52
CA ALA A 518 -5.84 -26.89 26.85
C ALA A 518 -4.96 -25.76 26.34
N TRP A 519 -3.67 -25.84 26.62
CA TRP A 519 -2.61 -25.02 26.04
C TRP A 519 -1.71 -25.94 25.21
N LEU A 520 -1.62 -25.66 23.92
CA LEU A 520 -0.76 -26.39 23.00
C LEU A 520 0.33 -25.43 22.53
N ASN A 521 1.58 -25.70 22.92
CA ASN A 521 2.73 -24.92 22.46
C ASN A 521 3.48 -25.72 21.40
N TYR A 522 3.56 -25.17 20.19
CA TYR A 522 4.28 -25.71 19.06
C TYR A 522 5.63 -25.00 18.97
N LYS A 523 6.70 -25.77 19.05
CA LYS A 523 8.05 -25.32 18.80
C LYS A 523 8.60 -26.08 17.61
N SER A 524 9.19 -25.41 16.61
CA SER A 524 9.83 -26.12 15.51
C SER A 524 10.93 -27.06 16.04
N ALA A 525 10.93 -28.31 15.58
CA ALA A 525 11.88 -29.35 16.03
C ALA A 525 13.22 -29.29 15.28
N SER A 526 13.26 -28.66 14.10
CA SER A 526 14.48 -28.47 13.31
C SER A 526 14.46 -27.12 12.58
N ASP A 527 15.59 -26.42 12.61
CA ASP A 527 15.83 -25.23 11.79
C ASP A 527 16.26 -25.60 10.35
N TYR A 528 15.78 -26.73 9.82
CA TYR A 528 16.05 -27.18 8.45
C TYR A 528 14.85 -27.98 7.91
N PRO A 529 14.52 -27.86 6.61
CA PRO A 529 13.59 -28.76 5.96
C PRO A 529 14.11 -30.20 6.08
N VAL A 530 13.31 -31.09 6.65
CA VAL A 530 13.62 -32.53 6.66
C VAL A 530 13.28 -33.08 5.26
N GLY A 531 14.18 -32.87 4.31
CA GLY A 531 14.03 -33.40 2.95
C GLY A 531 14.73 -32.56 1.87
N SER A 532 15.51 -33.24 1.02
CA SER A 532 15.96 -32.85 -0.33
C SER A 532 16.97 -31.71 -0.55
N ALA A 533 17.69 -31.21 0.46
CA ALA A 533 18.98 -30.59 0.15
C ALA A 533 20.05 -31.67 -0.05
N GLN A 534 20.13 -32.26 -1.27
CA GLN A 534 21.37 -32.90 -1.72
C GLN A 534 22.46 -31.82 -1.74
N GLY A 535 23.21 -31.68 -0.64
CA GLY A 535 24.34 -30.76 -0.56
C GLY A 535 24.52 -30.00 0.76
N SER A 536 23.61 -30.10 1.73
CA SER A 536 23.85 -29.54 3.06
C SER A 536 24.82 -30.44 3.83
N ILE A 537 26.12 -30.26 3.61
CA ILE A 537 27.18 -30.89 4.39
C ILE A 537 27.19 -30.24 5.79
N PHE A 538 27.18 -31.09 6.81
CA PHE A 538 27.28 -30.76 8.24
C PHE A 538 28.63 -30.15 8.61
#